data_AF-A0A2N1UR85-F1
#
_entry.id   AF-A0A2N1UR85-F1
#
_cell.length_a   1.000
_cell.length_b   1.000
_cell.length_c   1.000
_cell.angle_alpha   90.00
_cell.angle_beta   90.00
_cell.angle_gamma   90.00
#
_symmetry.space_group_name_H-M   'P 1'
#
loop_
_entity.id
_entity.type
_entity.pdbx_description
1 polymer ?
#
loop_
_entity_poly.entity_id
_entity_poly.type
_entity_poly.pdbx_seq_one_letter_code
_entity_poly.pdbx_strand_id
1 'polypeptide(L)'
;MHPHPFGTLIAGLLLSFAAMAGPTTRAKSLPKAPSPAISCCTPEQARDDLAQLFETLEAIHPQLYHHRSRESLQQALADLEPSALSTPLALWRAAAPLVNSLGDGHTWLNLGETEFSTLLADGVSLFPLALRITPDRRVWVDADPFGRGVPVGAELHAIDGQLMPELLARLEAFEPGEREAFRLANLANRFSVQLKLAIGAGPDYGLNWSWQGQVSEQRIAGVALG
;
A
#
# COMPACT_ATOMS: atom_id res chain seq x y z
N MET A 1 19.12 -30.35 -4.37
CA MET A 1 17.77 -29.91 -3.97
C MET A 1 17.91 -29.14 -2.67
N HIS A 2 18.04 -27.82 -2.76
CA HIS A 2 18.02 -26.94 -1.59
C HIS A 2 16.60 -26.41 -1.40
N PRO A 3 16.11 -26.25 -0.17
CA PRO A 3 14.82 -25.65 0.09
C PRO A 3 14.92 -24.12 -0.12
N HIS A 4 14.05 -23.56 -0.96
CA HIS A 4 13.90 -22.12 -1.13
C HIS A 4 13.07 -21.53 0.02
N PRO A 5 13.42 -20.36 0.58
CA PRO A 5 12.58 -19.67 1.55
C PRO A 5 11.43 -18.98 0.79
N PHE A 6 10.29 -19.65 0.68
CA PHE A 6 9.05 -19.04 0.22
C PHE A 6 8.50 -18.12 1.32
N GLY A 7 8.27 -16.84 1.02
CA GLY A 7 7.55 -15.98 1.98
C GLY A 7 7.44 -14.48 1.69
N THR A 8 7.69 -13.98 0.47
CA THR A 8 7.81 -12.51 0.28
C THR A 8 6.53 -11.82 -0.20
N LEU A 9 5.59 -12.55 -0.81
CA LEU A 9 4.30 -12.02 -1.23
C LEU A 9 3.20 -13.05 -0.95
N ILE A 10 2.13 -12.61 -0.29
CA ILE A 10 0.93 -13.44 -0.09
C ILE A 10 -0.11 -12.96 -1.09
N ALA A 11 -0.41 -13.81 -2.08
CA ALA A 11 -1.61 -13.67 -2.88
C ALA A 11 -2.81 -14.03 -2.00
N GLY A 12 -3.66 -13.05 -1.71
CA GLY A 12 -4.88 -13.28 -0.94
C GLY A 12 -6.02 -13.69 -1.87
N LEU A 13 -6.61 -14.86 -1.62
CA LEU A 13 -7.95 -15.21 -2.08
C LEU A 13 -8.82 -15.33 -0.82
N LEU A 14 -9.88 -14.52 -0.70
CA LEU A 14 -10.76 -14.57 0.47
C LEU A 14 -11.53 -15.91 0.52
N LEU A 15 -11.09 -16.81 1.40
CA LEU A 15 -11.84 -17.98 1.88
C LEU A 15 -11.96 -17.86 3.40
N SER A 16 -13.18 -17.56 3.88
CA SER A 16 -13.43 -17.30 5.30
C SER A 16 -13.35 -18.57 6.15
N PHE A 17 -12.46 -18.56 7.16
CA PHE A 17 -12.57 -19.42 8.35
C PHE A 17 -12.15 -18.65 9.60
N ALA A 18 -12.98 -18.70 10.63
CA ALA A 18 -12.81 -18.00 11.91
C ALA A 18 -12.21 -18.93 12.98
N ALA A 19 -11.25 -18.44 13.78
CA ALA A 19 -10.98 -18.98 15.13
C ALA A 19 -10.13 -18.03 16.03
N MET A 20 -10.80 -17.60 17.11
CA MET A 20 -10.41 -17.33 18.52
C MET A 20 -8.96 -16.97 18.95
N ALA A 21 -8.91 -15.94 19.82
CA ALA A 21 -7.75 -15.36 20.50
C ALA A 21 -7.31 -16.09 21.80
N GLY A 22 -6.04 -15.87 22.18
CA GLY A 22 -5.46 -16.18 23.50
C GLY A 22 -4.45 -15.10 23.94
N PRO A 23 -4.14 -14.94 25.24
CA PRO A 23 -3.63 -13.70 25.82
C PRO A 23 -2.10 -13.50 25.76
N THR A 24 -1.72 -12.23 25.79
CA THR A 24 -0.38 -11.64 25.67
C THR A 24 0.42 -11.63 26.98
N THR A 25 1.74 -11.86 26.89
CA THR A 25 2.72 -11.43 27.91
C THR A 25 3.67 -10.38 27.32
N ARG A 26 3.84 -9.25 28.02
CA ARG A 26 4.60 -8.07 27.57
C ARG A 26 6.05 -8.15 28.05
N ALA A 27 6.99 -8.35 27.14
CA ALA A 27 8.44 -8.19 27.39
C ALA A 27 8.86 -6.73 27.20
N LYS A 28 9.79 -6.23 28.02
CA LYS A 28 10.38 -4.88 27.92
C LYS A 28 11.33 -4.80 26.72
N SER A 29 11.12 -3.83 25.83
CA SER A 29 11.95 -3.59 24.64
C SER A 29 13.14 -2.67 24.94
N LEU A 30 14.33 -3.10 24.51
CA LEU A 30 15.52 -2.25 24.38
C LEU A 30 15.47 -1.47 23.04
N PRO A 31 16.14 -0.30 22.92
CA PRO A 31 16.13 0.48 21.69
C PRO A 31 16.88 -0.26 20.56
N LYS A 32 16.19 -0.51 19.45
CA LYS A 32 16.72 -1.19 18.27
C LYS A 32 17.33 -0.16 17.31
N ALA A 33 18.58 -0.37 16.91
CA ALA A 33 19.22 0.37 15.81
C ALA A 33 18.39 0.19 14.51
N PRO A 34 18.43 1.15 13.56
CA PRO A 34 17.67 1.04 12.31
C PRO A 34 17.98 -0.28 11.60
N SER A 35 16.94 -1.07 11.32
CA SER A 35 17.10 -2.37 10.65
C SER A 35 17.66 -2.15 9.24
N PRO A 36 18.70 -2.88 8.80
CA PRO A 36 19.15 -2.81 7.43
C PRO A 36 18.00 -3.23 6.50
N ALA A 37 17.86 -2.54 5.36
CA ALA A 37 16.89 -2.88 4.33
C ALA A 37 16.96 -4.40 4.06
N ILE A 38 15.85 -5.10 4.32
CA ILE A 38 15.78 -6.54 4.11
C ILE A 38 15.92 -6.79 2.61
N SER A 39 17.10 -7.21 2.19
CA SER A 39 17.29 -7.79 0.86
C SER A 39 16.56 -9.13 0.86
N CYS A 40 15.53 -9.29 0.04
CA CYS A 40 14.76 -10.53 -0.01
C CYS A 40 15.28 -11.53 -1.02
N CYS A 41 15.86 -11.05 -2.11
CA CYS A 41 16.20 -11.89 -3.25
C CYS A 41 17.24 -11.23 -4.16
N THR A 42 17.93 -12.03 -4.97
CA THR A 42 18.72 -11.54 -6.10
C THR A 42 17.79 -11.06 -7.22
N PRO A 43 18.27 -10.24 -8.17
CA PRO A 43 17.47 -9.80 -9.31
C PRO A 43 16.85 -10.97 -10.11
N GLU A 44 17.57 -12.09 -10.23
CA GLU A 44 17.08 -13.31 -10.89
C GLU A 44 15.95 -13.96 -10.11
N GLN A 45 16.12 -14.10 -8.79
CA GLN A 45 15.07 -14.63 -7.92
C GLN A 45 13.82 -13.75 -7.92
N ALA A 46 13.96 -12.42 -7.97
CA ALA A 46 12.82 -11.51 -8.09
C ALA A 46 12.05 -11.72 -9.40
N ARG A 47 12.76 -12.00 -10.52
CA ARG A 47 12.12 -12.36 -11.79
C ARG A 47 11.40 -13.69 -11.72
N ASP A 48 12.03 -14.70 -11.12
CA ASP A 48 11.45 -16.04 -10.95
C ASP A 48 10.19 -15.99 -10.07
N ASP A 49 10.20 -15.21 -8.99
CA ASP A 49 9.05 -15.00 -8.11
C ASP A 49 7.89 -14.32 -8.87
N LEU A 50 8.16 -13.32 -9.69
CA LEU A 50 7.14 -12.68 -10.53
C LEU A 50 6.57 -13.67 -11.56
N ALA A 51 7.42 -14.43 -12.25
CA ALA A 51 6.98 -15.43 -13.21
C ALA A 51 6.08 -16.46 -12.53
N GLN A 52 6.50 -17.01 -11.39
CA GLN A 52 5.74 -17.98 -10.62
C GLN A 52 4.41 -17.42 -10.10
N LEU A 53 4.38 -16.15 -9.67
CA LEU A 53 3.14 -15.49 -9.28
C LEU A 53 2.13 -15.50 -10.43
N PHE A 54 2.53 -15.06 -11.63
CA PHE A 54 1.61 -14.99 -12.76
C PHE A 54 1.25 -16.36 -13.34
N GLU A 55 2.16 -17.33 -13.33
CA GLU A 55 1.84 -18.73 -13.65
C GLU A 55 0.81 -19.30 -12.67
N THR A 56 0.94 -19.00 -11.38
CA THR A 56 -0.02 -19.43 -10.36
C THR A 56 -1.38 -18.80 -10.59
N LEU A 57 -1.42 -17.49 -10.86
CA LEU A 57 -2.67 -16.78 -11.18
C LEU A 57 -3.32 -17.35 -12.44
N GLU A 58 -2.55 -17.62 -13.49
CA GLU A 58 -3.04 -18.25 -14.74
C GLU A 58 -3.67 -19.63 -14.46
N ALA A 59 -3.08 -20.41 -13.54
CA ALA A 59 -3.53 -21.75 -13.22
C ALA A 59 -4.81 -21.79 -12.37
N ILE A 60 -5.00 -20.82 -11.47
CA ILE A 60 -6.10 -20.86 -10.48
C ILE A 60 -7.23 -19.87 -10.76
N HIS A 61 -6.97 -18.78 -11.49
CA HIS A 61 -7.94 -17.71 -11.67
C HIS A 61 -8.82 -17.98 -12.91
N PRO A 62 -10.15 -18.08 -12.76
CA PRO A 62 -11.03 -18.58 -13.83
C PRO A 62 -11.12 -17.65 -15.05
N GLN A 63 -10.89 -16.34 -14.88
CA GLN A 63 -11.02 -15.33 -15.94
C GLN A 63 -9.95 -14.23 -15.83
N LEU A 64 -8.67 -14.62 -15.70
CA LEU A 64 -7.57 -13.69 -15.39
C LEU A 64 -7.46 -12.52 -16.38
N TYR A 65 -7.76 -12.79 -17.65
CA TYR A 65 -7.59 -11.84 -18.76
C TYR A 65 -8.90 -11.18 -19.21
N HIS A 66 -9.91 -11.14 -18.35
CA HIS A 66 -11.20 -10.53 -18.69
C HIS A 66 -11.08 -9.03 -19.01
N HIS A 67 -10.25 -8.29 -18.26
CA HIS A 67 -10.08 -6.83 -18.42
C HIS A 67 -8.74 -6.40 -19.03
N ARG A 68 -7.72 -7.25 -19.00
CA ARG A 68 -6.38 -6.97 -19.52
C ARG A 68 -5.89 -8.15 -20.36
N SER A 69 -5.29 -7.87 -21.53
CA SER A 69 -4.74 -8.94 -22.37
C SER A 69 -3.44 -9.50 -21.78
N ARG A 70 -3.16 -10.77 -22.11
CA ARG A 70 -1.93 -11.45 -21.69
C ARG A 70 -0.69 -10.75 -22.23
N GLU A 71 -0.71 -10.30 -23.48
CA GLU A 71 0.39 -9.62 -24.15
C GLU A 71 0.71 -8.29 -23.46
N SER A 72 -0.33 -7.52 -23.09
CA SER A 72 -0.15 -6.27 -22.35
C SER A 72 0.49 -6.51 -20.99
N LEU A 73 0.13 -7.58 -20.29
CA LEU A 73 0.73 -7.95 -19.01
C LEU A 73 2.20 -8.37 -19.19
N GLN A 74 2.47 -9.24 -20.17
CA GLN A 74 3.82 -9.71 -20.48
C GLN A 74 4.76 -8.56 -20.84
N GLN A 75 4.29 -7.58 -21.62
CA GLN A 75 5.09 -6.39 -21.93
C GLN A 75 5.44 -5.61 -20.66
N ALA A 76 4.46 -5.37 -19.79
CA ALA A 76 4.72 -4.64 -18.54
C ALA A 76 5.65 -5.39 -17.58
N LEU A 77 5.65 -6.73 -17.60
CA LEU A 77 6.62 -7.54 -16.87
C LEU A 77 8.02 -7.45 -17.46
N ALA A 78 8.14 -7.41 -18.80
CA ALA A 78 9.41 -7.26 -19.49
C ALA A 78 10.05 -5.88 -19.25
N ASP A 79 9.23 -4.85 -19.03
CA ASP A 79 9.67 -3.48 -18.74
C ASP A 79 10.19 -3.30 -17.31
N LEU A 80 10.06 -4.31 -16.43
CA LEU A 80 10.57 -4.24 -15.06
C LEU A 80 12.09 -4.45 -15.01
N GLU A 81 12.80 -3.49 -14.42
CA GLU A 81 14.22 -3.59 -14.12
C GLU A 81 14.47 -4.47 -12.88
N PRO A 82 15.05 -5.67 -13.01
CA PRO A 82 15.15 -6.63 -11.90
C PRO A 82 16.01 -6.15 -10.74
N SER A 83 17.05 -5.37 -11.06
CA SER A 83 17.91 -4.76 -10.05
C SER A 83 17.14 -3.79 -9.13
N ALA A 84 16.01 -3.26 -9.59
CA ALA A 84 15.13 -2.42 -8.79
C ALA A 84 14.23 -3.23 -7.83
N LEU A 85 14.20 -4.57 -7.92
CA LEU A 85 13.29 -5.44 -7.18
C LEU A 85 13.94 -6.14 -5.96
N SER A 86 15.10 -5.65 -5.51
CA SER A 86 15.95 -6.31 -4.50
C SER A 86 15.42 -6.31 -3.06
N THR A 87 14.27 -5.69 -2.81
CA THR A 87 13.62 -5.66 -1.48
C THR A 87 12.15 -6.06 -1.59
N PRO A 88 11.54 -6.63 -0.54
CA PRO A 88 10.13 -7.02 -0.55
C PRO A 88 9.21 -5.86 -0.94
N LEU A 89 9.50 -4.67 -0.41
CA LEU A 89 8.71 -3.48 -0.68
C LEU A 89 8.83 -3.06 -2.14
N ALA A 90 10.02 -3.15 -2.73
CA ALA A 90 10.20 -2.83 -4.14
C ALA A 90 9.53 -3.85 -5.06
N LEU A 91 9.65 -5.14 -4.74
CA LEU A 91 8.96 -6.21 -5.44
C LEU A 91 7.43 -6.04 -5.36
N TRP A 92 6.88 -5.77 -4.17
CA TRP A 92 5.47 -5.47 -4.00
C TRP A 92 5.03 -4.22 -4.77
N ARG A 93 5.84 -3.14 -4.75
CA ARG A 93 5.56 -1.90 -5.49
C ARG A 93 5.46 -2.12 -7.00
N ALA A 94 6.24 -3.06 -7.54
CA ALA A 94 6.19 -3.43 -8.95
C ALA A 94 5.03 -4.39 -9.25
N ALA A 95 4.81 -5.41 -8.42
CA ALA A 95 3.86 -6.48 -8.67
C ALA A 95 2.40 -6.07 -8.41
N ALA A 96 2.12 -5.35 -7.32
CA ALA A 96 0.76 -5.06 -6.88
C ALA A 96 -0.05 -4.27 -7.93
N PRO A 97 0.50 -3.22 -8.59
CA PRO A 97 -0.21 -2.54 -9.68
C PRO A 97 -0.50 -3.43 -10.87
N LEU A 98 0.40 -4.37 -11.19
CA LEU A 98 0.19 -5.32 -12.28
C LEU A 98 -0.94 -6.30 -11.96
N VAL A 99 -1.00 -6.80 -10.72
CA VAL A 99 -2.11 -7.66 -10.28
C VAL A 99 -3.44 -6.90 -10.29
N ASN A 100 -3.50 -5.70 -9.72
CA ASN A 100 -4.75 -4.92 -9.68
C ASN A 100 -5.23 -4.49 -11.08
N SER A 101 -4.32 -4.30 -12.03
CA SER A 101 -4.68 -3.96 -13.41
C SER A 101 -5.42 -5.08 -14.16
N LEU A 102 -5.44 -6.31 -13.62
CA LEU A 102 -6.25 -7.41 -14.13
C LEU A 102 -7.75 -7.17 -13.90
N GLY A 103 -8.09 -6.18 -13.06
CA GLY A 103 -9.45 -5.67 -12.88
C GLY A 103 -10.33 -6.52 -11.97
N ASP A 104 -9.79 -7.57 -11.36
CA ASP A 104 -10.52 -8.40 -10.39
C ASP A 104 -10.38 -7.82 -8.97
N GLY A 105 -11.52 -7.50 -8.34
CA GLY A 105 -11.54 -6.97 -6.98
C GLY A 105 -11.22 -8.01 -5.90
N HIS A 106 -11.12 -9.29 -6.27
CA HIS A 106 -10.88 -10.41 -5.36
C HIS A 106 -9.44 -10.94 -5.41
N THR A 107 -8.62 -10.37 -6.28
CA THR A 107 -7.22 -10.75 -6.49
C THR A 107 -6.33 -9.54 -6.22
N TRP A 108 -5.59 -9.58 -5.11
CA TRP A 108 -4.67 -8.50 -4.74
C TRP A 108 -3.43 -9.04 -4.04
N LEU A 109 -2.39 -8.21 -3.97
CA LEU A 109 -1.16 -8.52 -3.26
C LEU A 109 -1.03 -7.70 -1.98
N ASN A 110 -0.80 -8.39 -0.88
CA ASN A 110 -0.35 -7.77 0.36
C ASN A 110 1.17 -7.88 0.49
N LEU A 111 1.77 -6.88 1.13
CA LEU A 111 3.11 -7.05 1.66
C LEU A 111 3.06 -8.10 2.79
N GLY A 112 4.04 -9.00 2.83
CA GLY A 112 4.11 -10.05 3.85
C GLY A 112 4.05 -9.49 5.27
N GLU A 113 3.45 -10.23 6.21
CA GLU A 113 3.21 -9.74 7.57
C GLU A 113 4.50 -9.37 8.31
N THR A 114 5.58 -10.13 8.08
CA THR A 114 6.89 -9.89 8.69
C THR A 114 7.49 -8.60 8.16
N GLU A 115 7.44 -8.38 6.86
CA GLU A 115 7.94 -7.20 6.17
C GLU A 115 7.14 -5.97 6.57
N PHE A 116 5.81 -6.10 6.59
CA PHE A 116 4.91 -5.04 7.04
C PHE A 116 5.17 -4.66 8.50
N SER A 117 5.28 -5.66 9.39
CA SER A 117 5.58 -5.43 10.80
C SER A 117 6.95 -4.81 11.01
N THR A 118 7.96 -5.23 10.22
CA THR A 118 9.31 -4.66 10.30
C THR A 118 9.30 -3.20 9.86
N LEU A 119 8.62 -2.88 8.75
CA LEU A 119 8.45 -1.50 8.30
C LEU A 119 7.80 -0.65 9.40
N LEU A 120 6.75 -1.14 10.06
CA LEU A 120 6.11 -0.40 11.14
C LEU A 120 7.03 -0.23 12.36
N ALA A 121 7.81 -1.26 12.71
CA ALA A 121 8.69 -1.26 13.87
C ALA A 121 9.90 -0.31 13.73
N ASP A 122 10.33 0.01 12.51
CA ASP A 122 11.46 0.91 12.24
C ASP A 122 11.11 2.40 12.42
N GLY A 123 10.13 2.73 13.27
CA GLY A 123 9.74 4.12 13.59
C GLY A 123 8.96 4.80 12.46
N VAL A 124 8.28 4.01 11.63
CA VAL A 124 7.48 4.54 10.53
C VAL A 124 6.30 5.33 11.07
N SER A 125 6.25 6.61 10.68
CA SER A 125 5.12 7.49 10.98
C SER A 125 4.11 7.47 9.83
N LEU A 126 2.86 7.19 10.17
CA LEU A 126 1.73 7.15 9.25
C LEU A 126 1.03 8.51 9.20
N PHE A 127 0.32 8.75 8.10
CA PHE A 127 -0.52 9.93 7.95
C PHE A 127 -1.62 9.95 9.01
N PRO A 128 -1.79 11.06 9.75
CA PRO A 128 -2.57 11.04 11.00
C PRO A 128 -4.05 11.43 10.84
N LEU A 129 -4.50 11.85 9.65
CA LEU A 129 -5.90 12.25 9.47
C LEU A 129 -6.70 11.11 8.85
N ALA A 130 -7.92 10.90 9.34
CA ALA A 130 -8.90 10.08 8.65
C ALA A 130 -9.52 10.92 7.53
N LEU A 131 -9.62 10.32 6.35
CA LEU A 131 -10.05 11.02 5.14
C LEU A 131 -11.34 10.40 4.60
N ARG A 132 -12.11 11.22 3.89
CA ARG A 132 -13.20 10.80 3.02
C ARG A 132 -12.90 11.25 1.60
N ILE A 133 -13.02 10.33 0.65
CA ILE A 133 -12.80 10.60 -0.77
C ILE A 133 -14.16 10.55 -1.47
N THR A 134 -14.51 11.60 -2.21
CA THR A 134 -15.75 11.68 -2.99
C THR A 134 -15.57 11.10 -4.40
N PRO A 135 -16.67 10.77 -5.12
CA PRO A 135 -16.57 10.24 -6.49
C PRO A 135 -15.87 11.17 -7.49
N ASP A 136 -15.88 12.48 -7.26
CA ASP A 136 -15.12 13.48 -8.03
C ASP A 136 -13.66 13.62 -7.55
N ARG A 137 -13.15 12.65 -6.77
CA ARG A 137 -11.78 12.58 -6.24
C ARG A 137 -11.36 13.77 -5.37
N ARG A 138 -12.32 14.46 -4.76
CA ARG A 138 -12.04 15.46 -3.73
C ARG A 138 -11.84 14.78 -2.39
N VAL A 139 -10.92 15.32 -1.60
CA VAL A 139 -10.49 14.70 -0.35
C VAL A 139 -10.85 15.61 0.80
N TRP A 140 -11.55 15.07 1.77
CA TRP A 140 -12.02 15.80 2.94
C TRP A 140 -11.48 15.17 4.20
N VAL A 141 -11.12 15.99 5.18
CA VAL A 141 -10.79 15.51 6.53
C VAL A 141 -12.07 15.04 7.20
N ASP A 142 -12.15 13.75 7.50
CA ASP A 142 -13.28 13.11 8.17
C ASP A 142 -13.10 13.13 9.68
N ALA A 143 -11.86 12.89 10.16
CA ALA A 143 -11.49 13.03 11.55
C ALA A 143 -10.01 13.37 11.73
N ASP A 144 -9.68 14.03 12.84
CA ASP A 144 -8.32 14.26 13.33
C ASP A 144 -8.12 13.54 14.68
N PRO A 145 -7.95 12.21 14.66
CA PRO A 145 -7.87 11.40 15.89
C PRO A 145 -6.63 11.70 16.74
N PHE A 146 -5.63 12.39 16.19
CA PHE A 146 -4.36 12.69 16.86
C PHE A 146 -4.15 14.18 17.14
N GLY A 147 -5.18 15.01 16.98
CA GLY A 147 -5.15 16.44 17.33
C GLY A 147 -4.06 17.22 16.60
N ARG A 148 -3.91 17.01 15.29
CA ARG A 148 -3.01 17.76 14.41
C ARG A 148 -3.52 19.16 14.06
N GLY A 149 -4.75 19.49 14.41
CA GLY A 149 -5.30 20.84 14.31
C GLY A 149 -5.85 21.17 12.92
N VAL A 150 -6.09 20.16 12.07
CA VAL A 150 -6.76 20.37 10.78
C VAL A 150 -8.28 20.22 11.00
N PRO A 151 -9.10 21.21 10.63
CA PRO A 151 -10.54 21.14 10.87
C PRO A 151 -11.20 19.95 10.18
N VAL A 152 -12.12 19.28 10.88
CA VAL A 152 -13.03 18.31 10.25
C VAL A 152 -13.88 19.02 9.21
N GLY A 153 -14.01 18.42 8.03
CA GLY A 153 -14.63 19.02 6.86
C GLY A 153 -13.75 20.03 6.12
N ALA A 154 -12.45 20.14 6.44
CA ALA A 154 -11.50 20.79 5.54
C ALA A 154 -11.30 19.96 4.28
N GLU A 155 -11.17 20.62 3.13
CA GLU A 155 -10.78 19.99 1.88
C GLU A 155 -9.26 19.98 1.78
N LEU A 156 -8.67 18.82 1.51
CA LEU A 156 -7.25 18.63 1.31
C LEU A 156 -6.93 18.70 -0.18
N HIS A 157 -6.03 19.62 -0.55
CA HIS A 157 -5.64 19.88 -1.95
C HIS A 157 -4.31 19.23 -2.30
N ALA A 158 -3.36 19.19 -1.37
CA ALA A 158 -2.05 18.59 -1.59
C ALA A 158 -1.39 18.04 -0.31
N ILE A 159 -0.51 17.06 -0.49
CA ILE A 159 0.41 16.53 0.53
C ILE A 159 1.84 16.60 -0.03
N ASP A 160 2.75 17.24 0.68
CA ASP A 160 4.15 17.45 0.32
C ASP A 160 4.31 18.00 -1.12
N GLY A 161 3.45 18.96 -1.47
CA GLY A 161 3.42 19.61 -2.79
C GLY A 161 2.80 18.77 -3.91
N GLN A 162 2.38 17.53 -3.65
CA GLN A 162 1.69 16.67 -4.62
C GLN A 162 0.19 16.86 -4.53
N LEU A 163 -0.45 17.17 -5.67
CA LEU A 163 -1.89 17.37 -5.74
C LEU A 163 -2.64 16.08 -5.39
N MET A 164 -3.72 16.19 -4.62
CA MET A 164 -4.52 15.04 -4.21
C MET A 164 -5.02 14.20 -5.40
N PRO A 165 -5.53 14.76 -6.51
CA PRO A 165 -5.94 13.94 -7.66
C PRO A 165 -4.82 13.08 -8.25
N GLU A 166 -3.59 13.60 -8.32
CA GLU A 166 -2.42 12.87 -8.83
C GLU A 166 -1.98 11.78 -7.85
N LEU A 167 -2.01 12.11 -6.55
CA LEU A 167 -1.69 11.18 -5.49
C LEU A 167 -2.70 10.02 -5.45
N LEU A 168 -4.00 10.31 -5.52
CA LEU A 168 -5.05 9.31 -5.58
C LEU A 168 -4.90 8.40 -6.79
N ALA A 169 -4.64 8.93 -7.99
CA ALA A 169 -4.44 8.12 -9.19
C ALA A 169 -3.29 7.10 -9.03
N ARG A 170 -2.22 7.48 -8.32
CA ARG A 170 -1.09 6.57 -8.03
C ARG A 170 -1.42 5.55 -6.95
N LEU A 171 -2.16 5.95 -5.91
CA LEU A 171 -2.54 5.06 -4.82
C LEU A 171 -3.61 4.05 -5.25
N GLU A 172 -4.55 4.45 -6.12
CA GLU A 172 -5.61 3.59 -6.67
C GLU A 172 -5.04 2.39 -7.45
N ALA A 173 -3.82 2.49 -8.00
CA ALA A 173 -3.14 1.36 -8.64
C ALA A 173 -2.88 0.20 -7.65
N PHE A 174 -2.88 0.47 -6.35
CA PHE A 174 -2.63 -0.52 -5.30
C PHE A 174 -3.91 -1.01 -4.61
N GLU A 175 -5.07 -0.43 -4.92
CA GLU A 175 -6.33 -0.75 -4.24
C GLU A 175 -7.20 -1.65 -5.11
N PRO A 176 -7.55 -2.86 -4.63
CA PRO A 176 -8.49 -3.72 -5.33
C PRO A 176 -9.91 -3.14 -5.25
N GLY A 177 -10.68 -3.36 -6.32
CA GLY A 177 -12.10 -3.04 -6.31
C GLY A 177 -12.70 -2.99 -7.71
N GLU A 178 -13.73 -3.80 -7.92
CA GLU A 178 -14.48 -3.86 -9.20
C GLU A 178 -15.25 -2.56 -9.48
N ARG A 179 -15.67 -1.85 -8.42
CA ARG A 179 -16.42 -0.60 -8.52
C ARG A 179 -15.60 0.56 -7.99
N GLU A 180 -15.58 1.66 -8.72
CA GLU A 180 -14.84 2.88 -8.37
C GLU A 180 -15.17 3.39 -6.97
N ALA A 181 -16.46 3.52 -6.63
CA ALA A 181 -16.87 3.98 -5.30
C ALA A 181 -16.37 3.09 -4.16
N PHE A 182 -16.29 1.77 -4.38
CA PHE A 182 -15.74 0.82 -3.41
C PHE A 182 -14.23 0.97 -3.28
N ARG A 183 -13.53 1.13 -4.41
CA ARG A 183 -12.07 1.37 -4.43
C ARG A 183 -11.69 2.66 -3.71
N LEU A 184 -12.43 3.75 -3.94
CA LEU A 184 -12.19 5.03 -3.27
C LEU A 184 -12.47 4.95 -1.75
N ALA A 185 -13.50 4.20 -1.34
CA ALA A 185 -13.77 3.97 0.07
C ALA A 185 -12.67 3.11 0.75
N ASN A 186 -12.19 2.06 0.08
CA ASN A 186 -11.05 1.27 0.56
C ASN A 186 -9.79 2.12 0.67
N LEU A 187 -9.50 2.92 -0.36
CA LEU A 187 -8.37 3.83 -0.37
C LEU A 187 -8.45 4.84 0.78
N ALA A 188 -9.63 5.40 1.06
CA ALA A 188 -9.82 6.32 2.18
C ALA A 188 -9.49 5.64 3.52
N ASN A 189 -9.97 4.42 3.74
CA ASN A 189 -9.71 3.63 4.96
C ASN A 189 -8.25 3.22 5.11
N ARG A 190 -7.56 2.96 3.98
CA ARG A 190 -6.17 2.47 3.95
C ARG A 190 -5.16 3.57 3.66
N PHE A 191 -5.63 4.82 3.53
CA PHE A 191 -4.85 5.92 2.96
C PHE A 191 -3.49 6.08 3.63
N SER A 192 -3.45 6.08 4.96
CA SER A 192 -2.20 6.29 5.70
C SER A 192 -1.16 5.20 5.45
N VAL A 193 -1.61 3.95 5.38
CA VAL A 193 -0.74 2.80 5.07
C VAL A 193 -0.32 2.85 3.61
N GLN A 194 -1.26 3.11 2.70
CA GLN A 194 -1.01 3.10 1.27
C GLN A 194 -0.08 4.25 0.85
N LEU A 195 -0.26 5.44 1.42
CA LEU A 195 0.63 6.58 1.26
C LEU A 195 2.06 6.22 1.71
N LYS A 196 2.21 5.52 2.84
CA LYS A 196 3.52 5.09 3.30
C LYS A 196 4.13 4.02 2.40
N LEU A 197 3.39 2.97 2.09
CA LEU A 197 3.90 1.82 1.34
C LEU A 197 4.15 2.16 -0.13
N ALA A 198 3.22 2.80 -0.83
CA ALA A 198 3.39 3.09 -2.25
C ALA A 198 4.30 4.30 -2.50
N ILE A 199 4.19 5.36 -1.71
CA ILE A 199 4.85 6.65 -1.99
C ILE A 199 6.12 6.82 -1.18
N GLY A 200 6.25 6.14 -0.03
CA GLY A 200 7.41 6.28 0.85
C GLY A 200 7.40 7.60 1.62
N ALA A 201 6.22 8.11 1.99
CA ALA A 201 6.09 9.40 2.65
C ALA A 201 6.96 9.51 3.92
N GLY A 202 7.44 10.72 4.17
CA GLY A 202 8.31 11.06 5.30
C GLY A 202 7.59 10.98 6.66
N PRO A 203 8.29 11.31 7.75
CA PRO A 203 7.70 11.30 9.08
C PRO A 203 6.70 12.44 9.32
N ASP A 204 6.83 13.53 8.56
CA ASP A 204 5.97 14.71 8.61
C ASP A 204 5.38 14.99 7.23
N TYR A 205 4.22 15.65 7.21
CA TYR A 205 3.43 15.91 6.01
C TYR A 205 3.15 17.42 5.90
N GLY A 206 3.57 18.02 4.78
CA GLY A 206 3.17 19.38 4.41
C GLY A 206 1.80 19.35 3.72
N LEU A 207 0.79 19.96 4.33
CA LEU A 207 -0.57 19.97 3.81
C LEU A 207 -0.90 21.32 3.19
N ASN A 208 -1.59 21.28 2.05
CA ASN A 208 -2.36 22.40 1.54
C ASN A 208 -3.84 22.03 1.65
N TRP A 209 -4.63 22.82 2.39
CA TRP A 209 -6.04 22.56 2.63
C TRP A 209 -6.86 23.84 2.65
N SER A 210 -8.17 23.72 2.49
CA SER A 210 -9.08 24.85 2.64
C SER A 210 -10.26 24.54 3.55
N TRP A 211 -10.69 25.54 4.30
CA TRP A 211 -11.85 25.45 5.18
C TRP A 211 -12.56 26.80 5.21
N GLN A 212 -13.89 26.79 5.05
CA GLN A 212 -14.71 28.01 5.03
C GLN A 212 -14.22 29.09 4.04
N GLY A 213 -13.68 28.66 2.90
CA GLY A 213 -13.17 29.55 1.85
C GLY A 213 -11.76 30.12 2.08
N GLN A 214 -11.10 29.75 3.20
CA GLN A 214 -9.71 30.12 3.46
C GLN A 214 -8.78 28.96 3.13
N VAL A 215 -7.70 29.24 2.39
CA VAL A 215 -6.63 28.28 2.11
C VAL A 215 -5.57 28.40 3.18
N SER A 216 -5.03 27.26 3.61
CA SER A 216 -4.00 27.17 4.64
C SER A 216 -2.93 26.17 4.21
N GLU A 217 -1.69 26.48 4.59
CA GLU A 217 -0.57 25.56 4.51
C GLU A 217 -0.11 25.21 5.92
N GLN A 218 0.05 23.92 6.20
CA GLN A 218 0.39 23.45 7.53
C GLN A 218 1.27 22.22 7.44
N ARG A 219 2.37 22.20 8.21
CA ARG A 219 3.16 20.97 8.40
C ARG A 219 2.68 20.24 9.65
N ILE A 220 2.36 18.96 9.52
CA ILE A 220 1.91 18.11 10.62
C ILE A 220 2.81 16.89 10.78
N ALA A 221 3.03 16.48 12.04
CA ALA A 221 3.76 15.25 12.33
C ALA A 221 2.90 14.02 12.06
N GLY A 222 3.50 12.98 11.49
CA GLY A 222 2.89 11.66 11.39
C GLY A 222 2.77 10.98 12.75
N VAL A 223 2.20 9.78 12.77
CA VAL A 223 1.99 9.00 14.00
C VAL A 223 2.67 7.65 13.87
N ALA A 224 3.53 7.33 14.84
CA ALA A 224 4.09 5.99 14.96
C ALA A 224 3.03 5.01 15.50
N LEU A 225 2.95 3.82 14.92
CA LEU A 225 2.20 2.71 15.52
C LEU A 225 3.09 2.10 16.59
N GLY A 226 2.76 2.37 17.87
CA GLY A 226 3.47 1.85 19.04
C GLY A 226 2.74 0.69 19.71
#